data_AF-A0AAQ0LXV1-F1
#
_entry.id   AF-A0AAQ0LXV1-F1
#
_cell.length_a   1.000
_cell.length_b   1.000
_cell.length_c   1.000
_cell.angle_alpha   90.00
_cell.angle_beta   90.00
_cell.angle_gamma   90.00
#
_symmetry.space_group_name_H-M   'P 1'
#
loop_
_entity.id
_entity.type
_entity.pdbx_description
1 polymer ?
#
loop_
_entity_poly.entity_id
_entity_poly.type
_entity_poly.pdbx_seq_one_letter_code
_entity_poly.pdbx_strand_id
1 'polypeptide(L)' 'MKLDLQTARRNLNSPNIKTRKCARKIIQQHKRNK' A
#
# COMPACT_ATOMS: atom_id res chain seq x y z
N MET A 1 -7.41 -9.73 -6.59
CA MET A 1 -7.60 -9.03 -5.30
C MET A 1 -6.92 -7.66 -5.37
N LYS A 2 -7.68 -6.58 -5.67
CA LYS A 2 -7.12 -5.22 -5.56
C LYS A 2 -7.00 -4.93 -4.07
N LEU A 3 -5.77 -4.76 -3.57
CA LEU A 3 -5.54 -4.33 -2.19
C LEU A 3 -6.12 -2.92 -2.04
N ASP A 4 -7.14 -2.83 -1.20
CA ASP A 4 -7.84 -1.57 -0.97
C ASP A 4 -6.92 -0.53 -0.31
N LEU A 5 -7.16 0.76 -0.56
CA LEU A 5 -6.29 1.85 -0.08
C LEU A 5 -6.17 1.83 1.45
N GLN A 6 -7.27 1.52 2.14
CA GLN A 6 -7.30 1.40 3.59
C GLN A 6 -6.40 0.25 4.09
N THR A 7 -6.39 -0.87 3.38
CA THR A 7 -5.52 -2.02 3.69
C THR A 7 -4.06 -1.69 3.40
N ALA A 8 -3.77 -0.99 2.30
CA ALA A 8 -2.43 -0.49 2.02
C ALA A 8 -1.92 0.45 3.12
N ARG A 9 -2.76 1.33 3.69
CA ARG A 9 -2.39 2.19 4.82
C ARG A 9 -2.02 1.40 6.08
N ARG A 10 -2.80 0.36 6.42
CA ARG A 10 -2.47 -0.54 7.55
C ARG A 10 -1.15 -1.28 7.32
N ASN A 11 -0.93 -1.72 6.08
CA ASN A 11 0.25 -2.49 5.67
C ASN A 11 1.56 -1.70 5.64
N LEU A 12 1.54 -0.36 5.77
CA LEU A 12 2.76 0.45 5.91
C LEU A 12 3.54 0.13 7.20
N ASN A 13 2.83 -0.32 8.24
CA ASN A 13 3.43 -0.67 9.53
C ASN A 13 3.67 -2.18 9.68
N SER A 14 3.52 -2.96 8.60
CA SER A 14 3.76 -4.40 8.65
C SER A 14 5.25 -4.70 8.92
N PRO A 15 5.58 -5.70 9.76
CA PRO A 15 6.97 -6.11 9.96
C PRO A 15 7.58 -6.70 8.67
N ASN A 16 6.75 -7.21 7.76
CA ASN A 16 7.22 -7.77 6.49
C ASN A 16 7.58 -6.65 5.49
N ILE A 17 8.85 -6.63 5.05
CA ILE A 17 9.36 -5.63 4.11
C ILE A 17 8.67 -5.67 2.73
N LYS A 18 8.31 -6.86 2.23
CA LYS A 18 7.62 -7.01 0.94
C LYS A 18 6.23 -6.37 1.03
N THR A 19 5.52 -6.61 2.13
CA THR A 19 4.20 -6.03 2.39
C THR A 19 4.24 -4.50 2.45
N ARG A 20 5.23 -3.91 3.14
CA ARG A 20 5.43 -2.45 3.18
C ARG A 20 5.75 -1.85 1.81
N LYS A 21 6.60 -2.51 1.01
CA LYS A 21 6.93 -2.06 -0.35
C LYS A 21 5.69 -2.06 -1.25
N CYS A 22 4.89 -3.13 -1.22
CA CYS A 22 3.64 -3.21 -1.97
C CYS A 22 2.63 -2.14 -1.53
N ALA A 23 2.44 -1.95 -0.23
CA ALA A 23 1.59 -0.89 0.33
C ALA A 23 1.96 0.51 -0.19
N ARG A 24 3.27 0.83 -0.15
CA ARG A 24 3.78 2.12 -0.62
C ARG A 24 3.50 2.33 -2.11
N LYS A 25 3.70 1.29 -2.94
CA LYS A 25 3.42 1.33 -4.38
C LYS A 25 1.95 1.64 -4.66
N ILE A 26 1.03 0.96 -3.96
CA ILE A 26 -0.41 1.16 -4.12
C ILE A 26 -0.82 2.58 -3.72
N ILE A 27 -0.33 3.06 -2.57
CA ILE A 27 -0.61 4.42 -2.09
C ILE A 27 -0.07 5.47 -3.08
N GLN A 28 1.14 5.27 -3.60
CA GLN A 28 1.74 6.18 -4.57
C GLN A 28 0.98 6.18 -5.90
N GLN A 29 0.55 5.02 -6.39
CA GLN A 29 -0.27 4.90 -7.58
C GLN A 29 -1.61 5.61 -7.41
N HIS A 30 -2.27 5.42 -6.26
CA HIS A 30 -3.51 6.13 -5.96
C HIS A 30 -3.33 7.65 -5.90
N LYS A 31 -2.21 8.13 -5.35
CA LYS A 31 -1.88 9.58 -5.33
C LYS A 31 -1.62 10.15 -6.73
N ARG A 32 -1.07 9.36 -7.66
CA ARG A 32 -0.79 9.80 -9.04
C ARG A 32 -2.02 9.77 -9.94
N ASN A 33 -2.99 8.90 -9.62
CA ASN A 33 -4.24 8.77 -10.35
C ASN A 33 -5.34 9.70 -9.83
N LYS A 34 -5.01 10.59 -8.89
CA LYS A 34 -5.89 11.64 -8.36
C LYS A 34 -5.39 12.98 -8.88
#